data_AF-A0A961XT28-F1
#
_entry.id   AF-A0A961XT28-F1
#
_cell.length_a   1.000
_cell.length_b   1.000
_cell.length_c   1.000
_cell.angle_alpha   90.00
_cell.angle_beta   90.00
_cell.angle_gamma   90.00
#
_symmetry.space_group_name_H-M   'P 1'
#
loop_
_entity.id
_entity.type
_entity.pdbx_description
1 polymer ?
#
loop_
_entity_poly.entity_id
_entity_poly.type
_entity_poly.pdbx_seq_one_letter_code
_entity_poly.pdbx_strand_id
1 'polypeptide(L)'
;QHQNRANAMKALRARLYDMEMKRRQESIQAEHDSKTDIGWGHQIRSYVLQPYQLVKDLRTGVESTSPDTVLGGGLNEFMEAALAHQVKGSEGESVADID
;
A
#
# COMPACT_ATOMS: atom_id res chain seq x y z
N GLN A 1 29.90 18.22 -39.32
CA GLN A 1 29.18 18.94 -38.22
C GLN A 1 27.83 18.29 -37.87
N HIS A 2 27.02 17.83 -38.84
CA HIS A 2 25.72 17.19 -38.57
C HIS A 2 25.78 15.91 -37.73
N GLN A 3 26.78 15.04 -37.94
CA GLN A 3 26.96 13.80 -37.18
C GLN A 3 27.15 14.07 -35.67
N ASN A 4 28.00 15.05 -35.32
CA ASN A 4 28.27 15.41 -33.93
C ASN A 4 27.02 15.95 -33.23
N ARG A 5 26.22 16.76 -33.96
CA ARG A 5 24.95 17.28 -33.45
C ARG A 5 23.93 16.16 -33.23
N ALA A 6 23.84 15.19 -34.16
CA ALA A 6 22.96 14.04 -34.03
C ALA A 6 23.36 13.15 -32.83
N ASN A 7 24.66 12.89 -32.66
CA ASN A 7 25.18 12.11 -31.54
C ASN A 7 24.95 12.81 -30.19
N ALA A 8 25.17 14.13 -30.12
CA ALA A 8 24.89 14.92 -28.92
C ALA A 8 23.39 14.91 -28.57
N MET A 9 22.50 15.04 -29.56
CA MET A 9 21.05 14.96 -29.33
C MET A 9 20.61 13.57 -28.88
N LYS A 10 21.21 12.50 -29.41
CA LYS A 10 20.94 11.12 -28.96
C LYS A 10 21.33 10.94 -27.49
N ALA A 11 22.52 11.38 -27.11
CA ALA A 11 23.00 11.32 -25.73
C ALA A 11 22.15 12.18 -24.77
N LEU A 12 21.75 13.38 -25.20
CA LEU A 12 20.88 14.26 -24.42
C LEU A 12 19.51 13.62 -24.14
N ARG A 13 18.88 13.04 -25.18
CA ARG A 13 17.59 12.35 -25.03
C ARG A 13 17.68 11.15 -24.08
N ALA A 14 18.74 10.34 -24.19
CA ALA A 14 18.97 9.23 -23.28
C ALA A 14 19.08 9.71 -21.83
N ARG A 15 19.90 10.74 -21.56
CA ARG A 15 20.05 11.31 -20.22
C ARG A 15 18.75 11.90 -19.67
N LEU A 16 17.97 12.60 -20.49
CA LEU A 16 16.67 13.14 -20.07
C LEU A 16 15.68 12.03 -19.72
N TYR A 17 15.68 10.93 -20.49
CA TYR A 17 14.87 9.76 -20.18
C TYR A 17 15.30 9.13 -18.84
N ASP A 18 16.60 8.91 -18.64
CA ASP A 18 17.14 8.34 -17.40
C ASP A 18 16.79 9.21 -16.18
N MET A 19 16.89 10.54 -16.32
CA MET A 19 16.49 11.49 -15.27
C MET A 19 15.01 11.38 -14.93
N GLU A 20 14.14 11.27 -15.93
CA GLU A 20 12.71 11.14 -15.71
C GLU A 20 12.35 9.79 -15.06
N MET A 21 12.98 8.71 -15.50
CA MET A 21 12.85 7.40 -14.87
C MET A 21 13.31 7.41 -13.42
N LYS A 22 14.43 8.08 -13.12
CA LYS A 22 14.93 8.23 -11.76
C LYS A 22 13.95 9.00 -10.88
N ARG A 23 13.38 10.10 -11.37
CA ARG A 23 12.35 10.87 -10.63
C ARG A 23 11.11 10.03 -10.31
N ARG A 24 10.62 9.24 -11.27
CA ARG A 24 9.50 8.31 -11.04
C ARG A 24 9.84 7.23 -10.03
N GLN A 25 11.06 6.69 -10.12
CA GLN A 25 11.53 5.71 -9.15
C GLN A 25 11.64 6.32 -7.75
N GLU A 26 12.13 7.55 -7.62
CA GLU A 26 12.22 8.27 -6.36
C GLU A 26 10.84 8.56 -5.75
N SER A 27 9.84 8.93 -6.55
CA SER A 27 8.47 9.13 -6.04
C SER A 27 7.84 7.82 -5.54
N ILE A 28 8.00 6.73 -6.31
CA ILE A 28 7.54 5.40 -5.89
C ILE A 28 8.28 4.96 -4.63
N GLN A 29 9.60 5.17 -4.56
CA GLN A 29 10.40 4.80 -3.40
C GLN A 29 9.96 5.58 -2.16
N ALA A 30 9.71 6.89 -2.28
CA ALA A 30 9.22 7.70 -1.16
C ALA A 30 7.85 7.21 -0.63
N GLU A 31 6.93 6.79 -1.53
CA GLU A 31 5.67 6.16 -1.12
C GLU A 31 5.91 4.81 -0.41
N HIS A 32 6.89 4.03 -0.87
CA HIS A 32 7.25 2.78 -0.22
C HIS A 32 7.93 2.97 1.14
N ASP A 33 8.79 3.97 1.27
CA ASP A 33 9.51 4.31 2.51
C ASP A 33 8.56 4.89 3.58
N SER A 34 7.41 5.43 3.16
CA SER A 34 6.35 5.83 4.09
C SER A 34 5.63 4.66 4.76
N LYS A 35 5.83 3.43 4.26
CA LYS A 35 5.27 2.21 4.87
C LYS A 35 6.12 1.84 6.08
N THR A 36 5.46 1.36 7.14
CA THR A 36 6.14 0.90 8.35
C THR A 36 6.94 -0.37 8.10
N ASP A 37 7.96 -0.62 8.92
CA ASP A 37 8.78 -1.82 8.87
C ASP A 37 7.94 -3.10 8.95
N ILE A 38 8.39 -4.14 8.25
CA ILE A 38 7.75 -5.45 8.26
C ILE A 38 8.18 -6.17 9.55
N GLY A 39 7.47 -5.90 10.63
CA GLY A 39 7.68 -6.51 11.94
C GLY A 39 6.38 -6.99 12.58
N TRP A 40 6.51 -7.74 13.67
CA TRP A 40 5.37 -8.10 14.52
C TRP A 40 4.68 -6.83 15.04
N GLY A 41 3.34 -6.78 14.99
CA GLY A 41 2.55 -5.63 15.43
C GLY A 41 2.27 -4.59 14.34
N HIS A 42 2.91 -4.68 13.16
CA HIS A 42 2.69 -3.75 12.04
C HIS A 42 1.67 -4.27 11.02
N GLN A 43 0.98 -5.39 11.31
CA GLN A 43 -0.06 -5.91 10.44
C GLN A 43 -1.33 -5.06 10.47
N ILE A 44 -1.98 -4.87 9.31
CA ILE A 44 -3.26 -4.15 9.24
C ILE A 44 -4.47 -5.07 9.45
N ARG A 45 -4.31 -6.38 9.27
CA ARG A 45 -5.41 -7.36 9.32
C ARG A 45 -4.87 -8.74 9.68
N SER A 46 -5.54 -9.40 10.62
CA SER A 46 -5.27 -10.79 10.98
C SER A 46 -6.23 -11.74 10.24
N TYR A 47 -5.69 -12.88 9.79
CA TYR A 47 -6.46 -13.97 9.19
C TYR A 47 -6.18 -15.24 9.98
N VAL A 48 -7.16 -15.70 10.74
CA VAL A 48 -7.13 -16.98 11.46
C VAL A 48 -7.98 -17.96 10.68
N LEU A 49 -7.36 -19.02 10.16
CA LEU A 49 -8.03 -20.02 9.33
C LEU A 49 -8.45 -21.26 10.13
N GLN A 50 -7.77 -21.55 11.23
CA GLN A 50 -8.00 -22.71 12.11
C GLN A 50 -7.51 -22.40 13.54
N PRO A 51 -8.12 -23.00 14.59
CA PRO A 51 -9.34 -23.81 14.54
C PRO A 51 -10.62 -22.98 14.41
N TYR A 52 -10.57 -21.71 14.79
CA TYR A 52 -11.65 -20.75 14.60
C TYR A 52 -11.35 -19.89 13.39
N GLN A 53 -12.36 -19.67 12.55
CA GLN A 53 -12.23 -18.85 11.36
C GLN A 53 -12.60 -17.40 11.68
N LEU A 54 -11.63 -16.50 11.55
CA LEU A 54 -11.82 -15.07 11.81
C LEU A 54 -10.85 -14.23 10.98
N VAL A 55 -11.38 -13.19 10.35
CA VAL A 55 -10.61 -12.11 9.73
C VAL A 55 -10.93 -10.83 10.47
N LYS A 56 -9.92 -10.11 10.96
CA LYS A 56 -10.11 -8.85 11.70
C LYS A 56 -9.19 -7.77 11.16
N ASP A 57 -9.74 -6.65 10.69
CA ASP A 57 -8.97 -5.47 10.28
C ASP A 57 -8.67 -4.60 11.51
N LEU A 58 -7.39 -4.51 11.87
CA LEU A 58 -6.92 -3.85 13.08
C LEU A 58 -7.02 -2.32 12.98
N ARG A 59 -7.21 -1.76 11.79
CA ARG A 59 -7.35 -0.30 11.63
C ARG A 59 -8.78 0.17 11.82
N THR A 60 -9.76 -0.71 11.59
CA THR A 60 -11.20 -0.35 11.53
C THR A 60 -12.07 -1.18 12.47
N GLY A 61 -11.54 -2.26 13.03
CA GLY A 61 -12.28 -3.18 13.89
C GLY A 61 -13.25 -4.09 13.15
N VAL A 62 -13.39 -3.98 11.82
CA VAL A 62 -14.29 -4.83 11.03
C VAL A 62 -13.82 -6.28 11.07
N GLU A 63 -14.77 -7.18 11.25
CA GLU A 63 -14.54 -8.62 11.37
C GLU A 63 -15.36 -9.42 10.38
N SER A 64 -14.83 -10.56 9.93
CA SER A 64 -15.54 -11.55 9.12
C SER A 64 -15.23 -12.96 9.59
N THR A 65 -16.27 -13.78 9.73
CA THR A 65 -16.15 -15.20 10.13
C THR A 65 -15.89 -16.13 8.95
N SER A 66 -15.80 -15.61 7.72
CA SER A 66 -15.66 -16.41 6.50
C SER A 66 -14.37 -16.07 5.71
N PRO A 67 -13.19 -16.50 6.18
CA PRO A 67 -11.91 -16.22 5.53
C PRO A 67 -11.87 -16.62 4.06
N ASP A 68 -12.50 -17.74 3.69
CA ASP A 68 -12.54 -18.22 2.31
C ASP A 68 -13.19 -17.21 1.35
N THR A 69 -14.25 -16.53 1.81
CA THR A 69 -14.91 -15.48 1.03
C THR A 69 -14.01 -14.24 0.89
N VAL A 70 -13.32 -13.87 1.96
CA VAL A 70 -12.41 -12.72 1.96
C VAL A 70 -11.21 -12.99 1.04
N LEU A 71 -10.61 -14.18 1.13
CA LEU A 71 -9.52 -14.63 0.26
C LEU A 71 -10.00 -14.82 -1.19
N GLY A 72 -11.28 -15.14 -1.40
CA GLY A 72 -11.94 -15.17 -2.69
C GLY A 72 -12.24 -13.80 -3.31
N GLY A 73 -11.89 -12.70 -2.62
CA GLY A 73 -12.03 -11.34 -3.14
C GLY A 73 -13.18 -10.52 -2.53
N GLY A 74 -13.91 -11.07 -1.56
CA GLY A 74 -14.94 -10.35 -0.79
C GLY A 74 -14.34 -9.30 0.16
N LEU A 75 -13.74 -8.24 -0.40
CA LEU A 75 -12.99 -7.21 0.34
C LEU A 75 -13.76 -5.89 0.53
N ASN A 76 -14.94 -5.75 -0.09
CA ASN A 76 -15.66 -4.47 -0.15
C ASN A 76 -15.91 -3.86 1.22
N GLU A 77 -16.41 -4.64 2.17
CA GLU A 77 -16.70 -4.18 3.53
C GLU A 77 -15.48 -3.59 4.23
N PHE A 78 -14.32 -4.24 4.10
CA PHE A 78 -13.07 -3.74 4.66
C PHE A 78 -12.55 -2.48 3.94
N MET A 79 -12.73 -2.40 2.62
CA MET A 79 -12.31 -1.23 1.83
C MET A 79 -13.17 -0.01 2.16
N GLU A 80 -14.49 -0.19 2.21
CA GLU A 80 -15.45 0.86 2.58
C GLU A 80 -15.17 1.37 3.99
N ALA A 81 -14.96 0.48 4.95
CA ALA A 81 -14.62 0.86 6.32
C ALA A 81 -13.30 1.64 6.38
N ALA A 82 -12.25 1.22 5.66
CA ALA A 82 -10.98 1.91 5.64
C ALA A 82 -11.08 3.31 5.01
N LEU A 83 -11.84 3.45 3.92
CA LEU A 83 -12.09 4.75 3.28
C LEU A 83 -12.92 5.67 4.17
N ALA A 84 -13.97 5.14 4.81
CA ALA A 84 -14.79 5.90 5.74
C ALA A 84 -13.97 6.38 6.95
N HIS A 85 -13.11 5.51 7.49
CA HIS A 85 -12.19 5.85 8.58
C HIS A 85 -11.20 6.95 8.17
N GLN A 86 -10.68 6.91 6.94
CA GLN A 86 -9.80 7.95 6.41
C GLN A 86 -10.52 9.30 6.23
N VAL A 87 -11.77 9.29 5.75
CA VAL A 87 -12.55 10.52 5.51
C VAL A 87 -13.02 11.17 6.80
N LYS A 88 -13.43 10.39 7.81
CA LYS A 88 -13.91 10.92 9.09
C LYS A 88 -12.79 11.56 9.94
N GLY A 89 -11.53 11.35 9.59
CA GLY A 89 -10.39 11.70 10.43
C GLY A 89 -10.24 10.68 11.56
N SER A 90 -9.00 10.36 11.91
CA SER A 90 -8.67 9.38 12.95
C SER A 90 -9.03 9.89 14.35
N GLU A 91 -10.31 10.00 14.68
CA GLU A 91 -10.72 10.14 16.07
C GLU A 91 -10.67 8.77 16.74
N GLY A 92 -9.45 8.33 17.06
CA GLY A 92 -9.12 7.64 18.31
C GLY A 92 -9.97 6.46 18.79
N GLU A 93 -10.74 5.78 17.95
CA GLU A 93 -11.37 4.52 18.34
C GLU A 93 -10.28 3.44 18.38
N SER A 94 -9.76 3.23 19.58
CA SER A 94 -8.90 2.09 19.89
C SER A 94 -9.69 0.81 19.60
N VAL A 95 -9.28 0.08 18.56
CA VAL A 95 -9.76 -1.29 18.34
C VAL A 95 -9.30 -2.09 19.56
N ALA A 96 -10.25 -2.66 20.30
CA ALA A 96 -10.08 -3.19 21.66
C ALA A 96 -9.01 -4.28 21.86
N ASP A 97 -8.41 -4.77 20.77
CA ASP A 97 -7.47 -5.90 20.76
C ASP A 97 -6.06 -5.51 20.28
N ILE A 98 -5.73 -4.21 20.28
CA ILE A 98 -4.35 -3.73 20.07
C ILE A 98 -3.84 -3.28 21.44
N ASP A 99 -2.92 -4.07 22.02
CA ASP A 99 -2.13 -3.67 23.20
C ASP A 99 -1.26 -2.42 22.91
#